data_AF-A0A7G8UFA2-F1
#
_entry.id   AF-A0A7G8UFA2-F1
#
_cell.length_a   1.000
_cell.length_b   1.000
_cell.length_c   1.000
_cell.angle_alpha   90.00
_cell.angle_beta   90.00
_cell.angle_gamma   90.00
#
_symmetry.space_group_name_H-M   'P 1'
#
loop_
_entity.id
_entity.type
_entity.pdbx_description
1 polymer ?
#
loop_
_entity_poly.entity_id
_entity_poly.type
_entity_poly.pdbx_seq_one_letter_code
_entity_poly.pdbx_strand_id
1 'polypeptide(L)'
;MTLKRVTYIAGPFDGQYVQHDATLIDQFNLMYIDVEGTLWIESCKAVDQCPDLYTAGRYGGYILAQNVTRGDIVIHELAAKLKEMTALDFLTKKLMQSGCDFELELVKYHLE
;
A
#
# COMPACT_ATOMS: atom_id res chain seq x y z
N MET A 1 12.26 9.13 -4.23
CA MET A 1 10.96 9.01 -3.51
C MET A 1 11.27 9.08 -2.04
N THR A 2 10.74 10.10 -1.36
CA THR A 2 10.90 10.25 0.09
C THR A 2 9.66 9.67 0.72
N LEU A 3 9.81 8.61 1.51
CA LEU A 3 8.71 8.01 2.24
C LEU A 3 8.28 8.95 3.37
N LYS A 4 6.97 9.14 3.53
CA LYS A 4 6.39 10.05 4.53
C LYS A 4 5.54 9.25 5.51
N ARG A 5 5.80 9.40 6.80
CA ARG A 5 4.91 8.89 7.86
C ARG A 5 3.64 9.74 7.93
N VAL A 6 2.50 9.07 8.03
CA VAL A 6 1.17 9.68 8.04
C VAL A 6 0.27 8.92 9.02
N THR A 7 -0.80 9.57 9.46
CA THR A 7 -1.89 8.93 10.20
C THR A 7 -2.92 8.40 9.21
N TYR A 8 -3.31 7.15 9.39
CA TYR A 8 -4.32 6.49 8.56
C TYR A 8 -5.53 6.10 9.41
N ILE A 9 -6.74 6.38 8.92
CA ILE A 9 -7.99 5.94 9.54
C ILE A 9 -8.66 4.89 8.63
N ALA A 10 -8.68 3.65 9.10
CA ALA A 10 -9.29 2.51 8.44
C ALA A 10 -10.74 2.28 8.94
N GLY A 11 -11.57 1.70 8.07
CA GLY A 11 -12.95 1.32 8.37
C GLY A 11 -14.02 2.19 7.68
N PRO A 12 -15.28 2.09 8.13
CA PRO A 12 -15.70 1.44 9.37
C PRO A 12 -15.67 -0.10 9.31
N PHE A 13 -15.15 -0.74 10.36
CA PHE A 13 -15.28 -2.17 10.62
C PHE A 13 -16.28 -2.34 11.76
N ASP A 14 -17.42 -3.00 11.50
CA ASP A 14 -18.51 -3.13 12.47
C ASP A 14 -18.92 -1.80 13.13
N GLY A 15 -18.88 -0.72 12.35
CA GLY A 15 -19.23 0.64 12.80
C GLY A 15 -18.12 1.38 13.55
N GLN A 16 -16.91 0.84 13.63
CA GLN A 16 -15.76 1.46 14.29
C GLN A 16 -14.65 1.86 13.31
N TYR A 17 -13.98 2.97 13.62
CA TYR A 17 -12.80 3.43 12.89
C TYR A 17 -11.54 3.10 13.69
N VAL A 18 -10.49 2.68 13.00
CA VAL A 18 -9.21 2.31 13.61
C VAL A 18 -8.13 3.23 13.07
N GLN A 19 -7.32 3.77 13.98
CA GLN A 19 -6.16 4.59 13.62
C GLN A 19 -4.91 3.72 13.50
N HIS A 20 -4.14 3.93 12.43
CA HIS A 20 -2.85 3.29 12.19
C HIS A 20 -1.77 4.35 11.91
N ASP A 21 -0.55 4.06 12.38
CA ASP A 21 0.64 4.72 11.86
C ASP A 21 1.00 4.09 10.52
N ALA A 22 1.03 4.89 9.47
CA ALA A 22 1.22 4.42 8.11
C ALA A 22 2.39 5.16 7.44
N THR A 23 2.87 4.59 6.35
CA THR A 23 3.84 5.20 5.47
C THR A 23 3.24 5.37 4.09
N LEU A 24 3.19 6.61 3.62
CA LEU A 24 2.75 6.95 2.28
C LEU A 24 3.79 6.48 1.26
N ILE A 25 3.37 5.61 0.34
CA ILE A 25 4.22 5.05 -0.73
C ILE A 25 4.13 5.96 -1.95
N ASP A 26 2.93 6.38 -2.30
CA ASP A 26 2.68 7.40 -3.33
C ASP A 26 1.42 8.20 -2.95
N GLN A 27 0.97 9.12 -3.79
CA GLN A 27 -0.19 9.97 -3.50
C GLN A 27 -1.54 9.24 -3.34
N PHE A 28 -1.60 7.96 -3.70
CA PHE A 28 -2.80 7.12 -3.71
C PHE A 28 -2.67 5.84 -2.90
N ASN A 29 -1.47 5.49 -2.42
CA ASN A 29 -1.22 4.23 -1.72
C ASN A 29 -0.36 4.44 -0.48
N LEU A 30 -0.71 3.73 0.59
CA LEU A 30 0.07 3.66 1.82
C LEU A 30 0.28 2.21 2.25
N MET A 31 1.29 1.99 3.10
CA MET A 31 1.51 0.73 3.79
C MET A 31 1.47 0.96 5.30
N TYR A 32 0.95 -0.01 6.04
CA TYR A 32 0.93 0.02 7.50
C TYR A 32 0.99 -1.40 8.06
N ILE A 33 1.43 -1.52 9.31
CA ILE A 33 1.39 -2.79 10.05
C ILE A 33 0.34 -2.63 11.14
N ASP A 34 -0.65 -3.51 11.17
CA ASP A 34 -1.65 -3.51 12.23
C ASP A 34 -1.13 -4.10 13.54
N VAL A 35 -1.97 -4.06 14.57
CA VAL A 35 -1.62 -4.57 15.91
C VAL A 35 -1.37 -6.08 15.94
N GLU A 36 -1.85 -6.83 14.95
CA GLU A 36 -1.64 -8.28 14.82
C GLU A 36 -0.35 -8.61 14.06
N GLY A 37 0.37 -7.59 13.56
CA GLY A 37 1.58 -7.75 12.78
C GLY A 37 1.30 -8.10 11.32
N THR A 38 0.12 -7.77 10.80
CA THR A 38 -0.19 -7.92 9.38
C THR A 38 0.26 -6.66 8.64
N LEU A 39 1.08 -6.84 7.61
CA LEU A 39 1.50 -5.77 6.71
C LEU A 39 0.47 -5.61 5.60
N TRP A 40 -0.11 -4.42 5.53
CA TRP A 40 -1.09 -4.03 4.53
C TRP A 40 -0.49 -3.06 3.52
N ILE A 41 -0.98 -3.12 2.29
CA ILE A 41 -0.96 -2.00 1.35
C ILE A 41 -2.41 -1.64 1.04
N GLU A 42 -2.73 -0.36 1.07
CA GLU A 42 -4.09 0.11 0.86
C GLU A 42 -4.13 1.39 0.03
N SER A 43 -5.16 1.50 -0.79
CA SER A 43 -5.46 2.75 -1.48
C SER A 43 -5.91 3.78 -0.45
N CYS A 44 -5.44 5.01 -0.57
CA CYS A 44 -5.76 6.07 0.37
C CYS A 44 -6.11 7.37 -0.34
N LYS A 45 -6.80 8.25 0.40
CA LYS A 45 -7.04 9.64 0.04
C LYS A 45 -6.64 10.55 1.20
N ALA A 46 -6.01 11.67 0.87
CA ALA A 46 -5.75 12.72 1.86
C ALA A 46 -7.07 13.32 2.35
N VAL A 47 -7.10 13.72 3.63
CA VAL A 47 -8.21 14.48 4.19
C VAL A 47 -7.93 15.97 4.01
N ASP A 48 -8.90 16.69 3.45
CA ASP A 48 -8.78 18.13 3.21
C ASP A 48 -8.42 18.86 4.51
N GLN A 49 -7.48 19.81 4.41
CA GLN A 49 -6.98 20.62 5.54
C GLN A 49 -6.23 19.82 6.63
N CYS A 50 -5.99 18.51 6.45
CA CYS A 50 -5.21 17.67 7.35
C CYS A 50 -4.05 17.00 6.59
N PRO A 51 -2.89 17.67 6.44
CA PRO A 51 -1.82 17.26 5.49
C PRO A 51 -1.15 15.91 5.79
N ASP A 52 -1.34 15.39 6.99
CA ASP A 52 -0.78 14.12 7.45
C ASP A 52 -1.85 13.06 7.72
N LEU A 53 -3.12 13.34 7.43
CA LEU A 53 -4.24 12.44 7.68
C LEU A 53 -4.78 11.86 6.38
N TYR A 54 -4.90 10.53 6.35
CA TYR A 54 -5.39 9.77 5.22
C TYR A 54 -6.52 8.83 5.66
N THR A 55 -7.44 8.57 4.73
CA THR A 55 -8.56 7.63 4.91
C THR A 55 -8.60 6.64 3.75
N ALA A 56 -9.38 5.56 3.90
CA ALA A 56 -9.50 4.54 2.89
C ALA A 56 -9.91 5.14 1.53
N GLY A 57 -9.22 4.69 0.48
CA GLY A 57 -9.45 5.06 -0.90
C GLY A 57 -10.63 4.29 -1.50
N ARG A 58 -10.68 4.24 -2.83
CA ARG A 58 -11.75 3.53 -3.56
C ARG A 58 -11.59 2.01 -3.52
N TYR A 59 -10.35 1.54 -3.43
CA TYR A 59 -10.01 0.13 -3.49
C TYR A 59 -9.61 -0.35 -2.10
N GLY A 60 -10.04 -1.57 -1.75
CA GLY A 60 -9.68 -2.17 -0.46
C GLY A 60 -8.18 -2.47 -0.35
N GLY A 61 -7.73 -2.77 0.87
CA GLY A 61 -6.37 -3.17 1.16
C GLY A 61 -6.04 -4.61 0.76
N TYR A 62 -4.75 -4.86 0.53
CA TYR A 62 -4.18 -6.19 0.35
C TYR A 62 -3.21 -6.51 1.48
N ILE A 63 -3.26 -7.75 1.95
CA ILE A 63 -2.27 -8.29 2.89
C ILE A 63 -1.02 -8.67 2.10
N LEU A 64 0.12 -8.06 2.45
CA LEU A 64 1.41 -8.37 1.85
C LEU A 64 2.21 -9.39 2.67
N ALA A 65 2.04 -9.38 3.99
CA ALA A 65 2.69 -10.33 4.89
C ALA A 65 1.94 -10.41 6.23
N GLN A 66 2.12 -11.53 6.92
CA GLN A 66 1.62 -11.76 8.28
C GLN A 66 2.79 -12.00 9.23
N ASN A 67 2.56 -11.86 10.54
CA ASN A 67 3.55 -12.08 11.60
C ASN A 67 4.80 -11.20 11.46
N VAL A 68 4.63 -9.96 11.00
CA VAL A 68 5.71 -8.99 10.83
C VAL A 68 6.08 -8.40 12.20
N THR A 69 7.27 -8.75 12.70
CA THR A 69 7.77 -8.31 14.01
C THR A 69 8.82 -7.20 13.95
N ARG A 70 9.35 -6.92 12.75
CA ARG A 70 10.45 -5.96 12.54
C ARG A 70 9.97 -4.51 12.46
N GLY A 71 8.66 -4.25 12.52
CA GLY A 71 8.06 -2.92 12.41
C GLY A 71 8.30 -2.24 11.06
N ASP A 72 8.25 -0.90 11.05
CA ASP A 72 8.25 -0.08 9.84
C ASP A 72 9.49 -0.25 8.94
N ILE A 73 10.61 -0.77 9.45
CA ILE A 73 11.80 -1.04 8.64
C ILE A 73 11.47 -1.93 7.45
N VAL A 74 10.51 -2.85 7.59
CA VAL A 74 10.06 -3.74 6.51
C VAL A 74 9.38 -2.95 5.40
N ILE A 75 8.60 -1.92 5.75
CA ILE A 75 7.95 -1.04 4.77
C ILE A 75 9.02 -0.30 3.97
N HIS A 76 10.02 0.26 4.64
CA HIS A 76 11.13 0.95 3.99
C HIS A 76 11.92 0.03 3.04
N GLU A 77 12.26 -1.19 3.49
CA GLU A 77 12.97 -2.19 2.68
C GLU A 77 12.15 -2.61 1.46
N LEU A 78 10.85 -2.82 1.63
CA LEU A 78 9.96 -3.22 0.55
C LEU A 78 9.78 -2.11 -0.48
N ALA A 79 9.50 -0.88 -0.03
CA ALA A 79 9.39 0.29 -0.89
C ALA A 79 10.68 0.54 -1.68
N ALA A 80 11.84 0.39 -1.04
CA ALA A 80 13.13 0.50 -1.71
C ALA A 80 13.30 -0.57 -2.81
N LYS A 81 12.94 -1.83 -2.52
CA LYS A 81 12.98 -2.91 -3.52
C LYS A 81 12.04 -2.68 -4.70
N LEU A 82 10.82 -2.22 -4.44
CA LEU A 82 9.82 -1.95 -5.48
C LEU A 82 10.25 -0.77 -6.37
N LYS A 83 10.87 0.25 -5.78
CA LYS A 83 11.35 1.43 -6.53
C LYS A 83 12.43 1.09 -7.57
N GLU A 84 13.28 0.12 -7.28
CA GLU A 84 14.34 -0.30 -8.19
C GLU A 84 13.86 -1.34 -9.22
N MET A 85 12.56 -1.69 -9.21
CA MET A 85 11.96 -2.68 -10.09
C MET A 85 11.06 -2.02 -11.12
N THR A 86 11.21 -2.39 -12.39
CA THR A 86 10.25 -1.96 -13.41
C THR A 86 8.92 -2.70 -13.23
N ALA A 87 7.82 -2.09 -13.67
CA ALA A 87 6.51 -2.76 -13.64
C ALA A 87 6.53 -4.10 -14.39
N LEU A 88 7.27 -4.19 -15.50
CA LEU A 88 7.45 -5.42 -16.27
C LEU A 88 8.27 -6.48 -15.52
N ASP A 89 9.33 -6.07 -14.82
CA ASP A 89 10.10 -6.97 -13.97
C ASP A 89 9.26 -7.51 -12.82
N PHE A 90 8.47 -6.64 -12.18
CA PHE A 90 7.56 -7.07 -11.12
C PHE A 90 6.55 -8.09 -11.63
N LEU A 91 5.92 -7.79 -12.78
CA LEU A 91 4.96 -8.69 -13.40
C LEU A 91 5.59 -10.06 -13.71
N THR A 92 6.70 -10.08 -14.44
CA THR A 92 7.28 -11.32 -14.98
C THR A 92 8.07 -12.13 -13.95
N LYS A 93 8.74 -11.47 -12.99
CA LYS A 93 9.63 -12.14 -12.02
C LYS A 93 8.99 -12.34 -10.65
N LYS A 94 7.89 -11.66 -10.33
CA LYS A 94 7.20 -11.79 -9.04
C LYS A 94 5.78 -12.33 -9.19
N LEU A 95 4.93 -11.63 -9.93
CA LEU A 95 3.52 -12.01 -10.10
C LEU A 95 3.35 -13.32 -10.87
N MET A 96 3.95 -13.44 -12.06
CA MET A 96 3.81 -14.67 -12.86
C MET A 96 4.39 -15.92 -12.17
N GLN A 97 5.33 -15.74 -11.24
CA GLN A 97 5.94 -16.85 -10.51
C GLN A 97 5.16 -17.25 -9.26
N SER A 98 4.19 -16.45 -8.80
CA SER A 98 3.47 -16.72 -7.55
C SER A 98 2.41 -17.81 -7.68
N GLY A 99 2.13 -18.29 -8.90
CA GLY A 99 1.10 -19.30 -9.17
C GLY A 99 -0.33 -18.80 -8.92
N CYS A 100 -0.52 -17.48 -8.85
CA CYS A 100 -1.83 -16.86 -8.72
C CYS A 100 -2.44 -16.60 -10.11
N ASP A 101 -3.76 -16.72 -10.22
CA ASP A 101 -4.48 -16.24 -11.39
C ASP A 101 -4.63 -14.71 -11.31
N PHE A 102 -4.26 -14.01 -12.39
CA PHE A 102 -4.46 -12.58 -12.51
C PHE A 102 -4.92 -12.25 -13.94
N GLU A 103 -5.85 -11.29 -14.01
CA GLU A 103 -6.31 -10.69 -15.27
C GLU A 103 -5.61 -9.34 -15.44
N LEU A 104 -5.00 -9.13 -16.61
CA LEU A 104 -4.30 -7.89 -16.92
C LEU A 104 -5.05 -7.14 -18.00
N GLU A 105 -5.48 -5.92 -17.68
CA GLU A 105 -6.00 -4.98 -18.68
C GLU A 105 -4.88 -4.01 -19.10
N LEU A 106 -4.47 -4.10 -20.36
CA LEU A 106 -3.52 -3.16 -20.96
C LEU A 106 -4.27 -1.94 -21.47
N VAL A 107 -4.16 -0.83 -20.74
CA VAL A 107 -4.76 0.44 -21.16
C VAL A 107 -3.77 1.22 -22.03
N LYS A 108 -4.17 1.54 -23.26
CA LYS A 108 -3.35 2.30 -24.20
C LYS A 108 -3.56 3.80 -23.96
N TYR A 109 -2.55 4.51 -23.46
CA TYR A 109 -2.58 5.97 -23.41
C TYR A 109 -2.26 6.54 -24.79
N HIS A 110 -3.12 7.43 -25.31
CA HIS A 110 -2.75 8.35 -26.37
C HIS A 110 -2.08 9.55 -25.70
N LEU A 111 -0.77 9.70 -25.94
CA LEU A 111 -0.07 10.94 -25.63
C LEU A 111 -0.48 11.94 -26.71
N GLU A 112 -1.30 12.92 -26.35
CA GLU A 112 -1.53 14.13 -27.15
C GLU A 112 -0.32 15.08 -27.06
#